data_AF-A0A3P7N0W5-F1
#
_entry.id   AF-A0A3P7N0W5-F1
#
_cell.length_a   1.000
_cell.length_b   1.000
_cell.length_c   1.000
_cell.angle_alpha   90.00
_cell.angle_beta   90.00
_cell.angle_gamma   90.00
#
_symmetry.space_group_name_H-M   'P 1'
#
loop_
_entity.id
_entity.type
_entity.pdbx_description
1 polymer ?
#
loop_
_entity_poly.entity_id
_entity_poly.type
_entity_poly.pdbx_seq_one_letter_code
_entity_poly.pdbx_strand_id
1 'polypeptide(L)'
;MTSLFILDDLEAIEPLIESLSIGKEDCSAFFRSLLNEAVRSKVSYFVKGNDGKIAGVRLSTFLTRSETDRETEYTPTPELSPNLERAQCLLWHLNRQFWQNMSPDIEKVYYLMAVILAPQFRYTDLADKLVHHNMDEVIYSL
;
A
#
# COMPACT_ATOMS: atom_id res chain seq x y z
N MET A 1 -5.54 7.22 -20.90
CA MET A 1 -6.38 6.58 -19.86
C MET A 1 -5.71 5.27 -19.51
N THR A 2 -4.72 5.29 -18.63
CA THR A 2 -3.98 4.08 -18.24
C THR A 2 -4.80 3.41 -17.15
N SER A 3 -5.44 2.28 -17.47
CA SER A 3 -6.15 1.53 -16.45
C SER A 3 -5.16 0.99 -15.44
N LEU A 4 -5.51 1.12 -14.17
CA LEU A 4 -4.71 0.58 -13.08
C LEU A 4 -5.05 -0.91 -13.01
N PHE A 5 -4.06 -1.78 -13.14
CA PHE A 5 -4.19 -3.24 -12.97
C PHE A 5 -5.09 -3.62 -11.78
N ILE A 6 -4.99 -2.86 -10.69
CA ILE A 6 -5.73 -3.03 -9.44
C ILE A 6 -7.21 -2.65 -9.57
N LEU A 7 -7.54 -1.61 -10.36
CA LEU A 7 -8.92 -1.10 -10.51
C LEU A 7 -9.74 -1.86 -11.56
N ASP A 8 -9.06 -2.65 -12.38
CA ASP A 8 -9.69 -3.58 -13.33
C ASP A 8 -10.17 -4.87 -12.64
N ASP A 9 -9.74 -5.13 -11.41
CA ASP A 9 -10.06 -6.34 -10.64
C ASP A 9 -10.94 -6.00 -9.43
N LEU A 10 -12.26 -6.09 -9.63
CA LEU A 10 -13.24 -5.79 -8.57
C LEU A 10 -13.07 -6.68 -7.34
N GLU A 11 -12.74 -7.96 -7.53
CA GLU A 11 -12.54 -8.88 -6.41
C GLU A 11 -11.28 -8.54 -5.59
N ALA A 12 -10.30 -7.85 -6.18
CA ALA A 12 -9.10 -7.40 -5.44
C ALA A 12 -9.39 -6.20 -4.55
N ILE A 13 -10.39 -5.39 -4.92
CA ILE A 13 -10.78 -4.17 -4.18
C ILE A 13 -12.03 -4.39 -3.32
N GLU A 14 -12.79 -5.45 -3.56
CA GLU A 14 -14.02 -5.80 -2.84
C GLU A 14 -13.84 -5.89 -1.32
N PRO A 15 -12.78 -6.52 -0.76
CA PRO A 15 -12.59 -6.54 0.69
C PRO A 15 -12.43 -5.13 1.29
N LEU A 16 -11.79 -4.20 0.56
CA LEU A 16 -11.65 -2.81 0.97
C LEU A 16 -12.98 -2.04 0.82
N ILE A 17 -13.70 -2.27 -0.27
CA ILE A 17 -15.05 -1.71 -0.50
C ILE A 17 -15.98 -2.12 0.64
N GLU A 18 -16.01 -3.41 0.99
CA GLU A 18 -16.87 -3.95 2.04
C GLU A 18 -16.43 -3.48 3.42
N SER A 19 -15.15 -3.64 3.76
CA SER A 19 -14.63 -3.32 5.10
C SER A 19 -14.74 -1.84 5.43
N LEU A 20 -14.58 -0.98 4.43
CA LEU A 20 -14.63 0.47 4.60
C LEU A 20 -15.97 1.06 4.16
N SER A 21 -16.86 0.27 3.54
CA SER A 21 -18.12 0.77 2.95
C SER A 21 -17.88 1.95 1.98
N ILE A 22 -16.82 1.87 1.16
CA ILE A 22 -16.42 2.94 0.22
C ILE A 22 -16.80 2.60 -1.23
N GLY A 23 -17.03 3.62 -2.05
CA GLY A 23 -17.35 3.44 -3.47
C GLY A 23 -16.12 3.08 -4.32
N LYS A 24 -16.35 2.62 -5.55
CA LYS A 24 -15.28 2.33 -6.52
C LYS A 24 -14.38 3.54 -6.81
N GLU A 25 -14.94 4.74 -6.83
CA GLU A 25 -14.21 5.99 -7.06
C GLU A 25 -13.26 6.31 -5.90
N ASP A 26 -13.72 6.13 -4.67
CA ASP A 26 -12.89 6.26 -3.46
C ASP A 26 -11.77 5.23 -3.43
N CYS A 27 -12.06 3.96 -3.77
CA CYS A 27 -11.02 2.94 -3.92
C CYS A 27 -9.97 3.36 -4.97
N SER A 28 -10.41 3.91 -6.10
CA SER A 28 -9.51 4.44 -7.14
C SER A 28 -8.61 5.55 -6.59
N ALA A 29 -9.17 6.51 -5.86
CA ALA A 29 -8.40 7.58 -5.23
C ALA A 29 -7.39 7.03 -4.22
N PHE A 30 -7.82 6.10 -3.35
CA PHE A 30 -6.99 5.44 -2.37
C PHE A 30 -5.80 4.69 -3.00
N PHE A 31 -6.07 3.81 -3.98
CA PHE A 31 -5.01 3.04 -4.65
C PHE A 31 -4.07 3.92 -5.48
N ARG A 32 -4.56 5.02 -6.07
CA ARG A 32 -3.69 5.98 -6.76
C ARG A 32 -2.71 6.65 -5.80
N SER A 33 -3.18 7.00 -4.60
CA SER A 33 -2.30 7.53 -3.54
C SER A 33 -1.21 6.52 -3.17
N LEU A 34 -1.61 5.28 -2.87
CA LEU A 34 -0.67 4.20 -2.55
C LEU A 34 0.35 3.95 -3.66
N LEU A 35 -0.08 3.97 -4.93
CA LEU A 35 0.83 3.77 -6.05
C LEU A 35 1.81 4.91 -6.26
N ASN A 36 1.37 6.15 -6.11
CA ASN A 36 2.25 7.30 -6.22
C ASN A 36 3.37 7.21 -5.18
N GLU A 37 3.02 6.82 -3.96
CA GLU A 37 3.97 6.58 -2.88
C GLU A 37 4.91 5.39 -3.22
N ALA A 38 4.33 4.26 -3.64
CA ALA A 38 5.05 3.05 -4.00
C ALA A 38 6.07 3.23 -5.14
N VAL A 39 5.73 4.05 -6.14
CA VAL A 39 6.60 4.35 -7.28
C VAL A 39 7.72 5.30 -6.88
N ARG A 40 7.44 6.29 -6.02
CA ARG A 40 8.45 7.24 -5.53
C ARG A 40 9.51 6.55 -4.67
N SER A 41 9.12 5.55 -3.88
CA SER A 41 10.02 4.81 -2.98
C SER A 41 11.03 3.91 -3.70
N LYS A 42 10.71 3.49 -4.94
CA LYS A 42 11.52 2.58 -5.77
C LYS A 42 11.79 1.19 -5.17
N VAL A 43 11.03 0.78 -4.14
CA VAL A 43 11.16 -0.55 -3.49
C VAL A 43 9.96 -1.46 -3.75
N SER A 44 9.14 -1.09 -4.72
CA SER A 44 7.99 -1.84 -5.19
C SER A 44 8.36 -2.66 -6.42
N TYR A 45 7.75 -3.85 -6.55
CA TYR A 45 8.05 -4.79 -7.62
C TYR A 45 6.76 -5.29 -8.26
N PHE A 46 6.83 -5.65 -9.53
CA PHE A 46 5.75 -6.36 -10.22
C PHE A 46 6.31 -7.57 -10.94
N VAL A 47 5.46 -8.59 -11.10
CA VAL A 47 5.74 -9.78 -11.89
C VAL A 47 4.83 -9.80 -13.10
N LYS A 48 5.38 -10.19 -14.25
CA LYS A 48 4.62 -10.42 -15.48
C LYS A 48 4.44 -11.91 -15.71
N GLY A 49 3.26 -12.28 -16.18
CA GLY A 49 3.02 -13.60 -16.74
C GLY A 49 3.72 -13.77 -18.09
N ASN A 50 3.72 -15.01 -18.59
CA ASN A 50 4.29 -15.35 -19.90
C ASN A 50 3.58 -14.62 -21.07
N ASP A 51 2.36 -14.17 -20.86
CA ASP A 51 1.57 -13.37 -21.80
C ASP A 51 1.94 -11.88 -21.78
N GLY A 52 2.92 -11.48 -20.97
CA GLY A 52 3.38 -10.10 -20.81
C GLY A 52 2.48 -9.23 -19.93
N LYS A 53 1.36 -9.76 -19.42
CA LYS A 53 0.45 -9.04 -18.51
C LYS A 53 0.98 -9.08 -17.08
N ILE A 54 0.59 -8.10 -16.28
CA ILE A 54 0.93 -8.08 -14.85
C ILE A 54 0.19 -9.24 -14.18
N ALA A 55 0.95 -10.10 -13.51
CA ALA A 55 0.44 -11.23 -12.73
C ALA A 55 0.28 -10.87 -11.25
N GLY A 56 1.12 -9.95 -10.76
CA GLY A 56 1.01 -9.43 -9.40
C GLY A 56 1.94 -8.26 -9.15
N VAL A 57 1.66 -7.53 -8.07
CA VAL A 57 2.37 -6.32 -7.66
C VAL A 57 2.57 -6.34 -6.15
N ARG A 58 3.78 -5.99 -5.70
CA ARG A 58 4.10 -5.63 -4.32
C ARG A 58 4.32 -4.13 -4.25
N LEU A 59 3.49 -3.44 -3.49
CA LEU A 59 3.60 -2.02 -3.23
C LEU A 59 4.23 -1.81 -1.85
N SER A 60 5.33 -1.06 -1.82
CA SER A 60 6.13 -0.87 -0.62
C SER A 60 6.73 0.52 -0.59
N THR A 61 6.96 1.05 0.60
CA THR A 61 7.66 2.31 0.80
C THR A 61 8.55 2.23 2.04
N PHE A 62 9.25 3.31 2.33
CA PHE A 62 9.89 3.50 3.61
C PHE A 62 9.11 4.53 4.41
N LEU A 63 8.86 4.23 5.68
CA LEU A 63 8.34 5.20 6.62
C LEU A 63 9.50 5.70 7.46
N THR A 64 9.59 7.00 7.67
CA THR A 64 10.55 7.59 8.61
C THR A 64 9.86 8.12 9.86
N ARG A 65 10.57 8.05 10.99
CA ARG A 65 10.11 8.65 12.24
C ARG A 65 9.92 10.16 12.07
N SER A 66 10.86 10.82 11.38
CA SER A 66 10.83 12.26 11.13
C SER A 66 9.60 12.74 10.36
N GLU A 67 9.05 11.95 9.44
CA GLU A 67 7.81 12.28 8.72
C GLU A 67 6.59 12.15 9.65
N THR A 68 6.58 11.11 10.49
CA THR A 68 5.50 10.91 11.48
C THR A 68 5.49 12.02 12.52
N ASP A 69 6.66 12.48 12.99
CA ASP A 69 6.75 13.56 13.97
C ASP A 69 6.31 14.92 13.42
N ARG A 70 6.43 15.13 12.11
CA ARG A 70 5.94 16.34 11.43
C ARG A 70 4.42 16.34 11.27
N GLU A 71 3.80 15.17 11.19
CA GLU A 71 2.35 15.00 11.13
C GLU A 71 1.76 14.91 12.53
N THR A 72 1.74 16.04 13.25
CA THR A 72 1.23 16.10 14.63
C THR A 72 -0.28 15.87 14.72
N GLU A 73 -1.01 16.19 13.65
CA GLU A 73 -2.48 16.07 13.56
C GLU A 73 -2.88 15.45 12.22
N TYR A 74 -3.93 14.62 12.25
CA TYR A 74 -4.56 14.13 11.02
C TYR A 74 -5.27 15.31 10.33
N THR A 75 -4.85 15.62 9.11
CA THR A 75 -5.52 16.63 8.28
C THR A 75 -6.49 15.93 7.32
N PRO A 76 -7.81 16.16 7.44
CA PRO A 76 -8.78 15.64 6.48
C PRO A 76 -8.46 16.09 5.06
N THR A 77 -8.58 15.18 4.11
CA THR A 77 -8.49 15.54 2.69
C THR A 77 -9.91 15.87 2.21
N PRO A 78 -10.20 17.12 1.79
CA PRO A 78 -11.57 17.62 1.57
C PRO A 78 -12.33 16.95 0.41
N GLU A 79 -11.67 16.11 -0.38
CA GLU A 79 -12.23 15.45 -1.56
C GLU A 79 -12.61 13.97 -1.30
N LEU A 80 -12.40 13.46 -0.08
CA LEU A 80 -12.65 12.05 0.24
C LEU A 80 -14.05 11.84 0.81
N SER A 81 -14.63 10.67 0.55
CA SER A 81 -15.85 10.28 1.25
C SER A 81 -15.60 10.13 2.76
N PRO A 82 -16.63 10.32 3.61
CA PRO A 82 -16.48 10.20 5.07
C PRO A 82 -15.95 8.83 5.51
N ASN A 83 -16.22 7.79 4.75
CA ASN A 83 -15.78 6.43 5.04
C ASN A 83 -14.29 6.23 4.73
N LEU A 84 -13.83 6.76 3.59
CA LEU A 84 -12.41 6.75 3.25
C LEU A 84 -11.59 7.64 4.20
N GLU A 85 -12.14 8.78 4.60
CA GLU A 85 -11.54 9.65 5.63
C GLU A 85 -11.37 8.91 6.96
N ARG A 86 -12.39 8.19 7.44
CA ARG A 86 -12.28 7.36 8.65
C ARG A 86 -11.21 6.28 8.53
N ALA A 87 -11.12 5.62 7.37
CA ALA A 87 -10.11 4.59 7.12
C ALA A 87 -8.69 5.17 7.21
N GLN A 88 -8.46 6.32 6.57
CA GLN A 88 -7.17 7.01 6.63
C GLN A 88 -6.85 7.52 8.03
N CYS A 89 -7.84 8.05 8.74
CA CYS A 89 -7.69 8.49 10.13
C CYS A 89 -7.29 7.31 11.05
N LEU A 90 -7.89 6.13 10.85
CA LEU A 90 -7.50 4.91 11.57
C LEU A 90 -6.05 4.50 11.25
N LEU A 91 -5.68 4.44 9.96
CA LEU A 91 -4.30 4.12 9.55
C LEU A 91 -3.29 5.11 10.12
N TRP A 92 -3.62 6.41 10.15
CA TRP A 92 -2.78 7.44 10.76
C TRP A 92 -2.58 7.20 12.27
N HIS A 93 -3.65 6.89 13.01
CA HIS A 93 -3.55 6.56 14.44
C HIS A 93 -2.70 5.31 14.68
N LEU A 94 -2.89 4.25 13.88
CA LEU A 94 -2.11 3.03 13.98
C LEU A 94 -0.62 3.28 13.69
N ASN A 95 -0.30 4.08 12.66
CA ASN A 95 1.07 4.47 12.35
C ASN A 95 1.70 5.27 13.52
N ARG A 96 0.97 6.22 14.10
CA ARG A 96 1.46 6.99 15.25
C ARG A 96 1.74 6.08 16.46
N GLN A 97 0.83 5.17 16.77
CA GLN A 97 1.00 4.19 17.84
C GLN A 97 2.19 3.26 17.59
N PHE A 98 2.40 2.84 16.34
CA PHE A 98 3.58 2.06 15.97
C PHE A 98 4.88 2.81 16.36
N TRP A 99 5.04 4.06 15.92
CA TRP A 99 6.24 4.84 16.20
C TRP A 99 6.45 5.20 17.68
N GLN A 100 5.36 5.37 18.44
CA GLN A 100 5.42 5.59 19.89
C GLN A 100 5.95 4.37 20.65
N ASN A 101 5.67 3.16 20.16
CA ASN A 101 6.11 1.91 20.79
C ASN A 101 7.43 1.38 20.21
N MET A 102 7.84 1.88 19.04
CA MET A 102 9.07 1.45 18.39
C MET A 102 10.30 2.04 19.08
N SER A 103 11.39 1.27 19.15
CA SER A 103 12.66 1.72 19.73
C SER A 103 13.07 3.09 19.17
N PRO A 104 13.44 4.07 20.02
CA PRO A 104 13.87 5.40 19.58
C PRO A 104 15.03 5.36 18.56
N ASP A 105 15.89 4.34 18.63
CA ASP A 105 17.04 4.20 17.71
C ASP A 105 16.65 3.82 16.27
N ILE A 106 15.37 3.48 16.05
CA ILE A 106 14.86 3.14 14.72
C ILE A 106 14.25 4.41 14.12
N GLU A 107 14.89 4.90 13.06
CA GLU A 107 14.51 6.13 12.35
C GLU A 107 13.77 5.86 11.04
N LYS A 108 13.90 4.65 10.51
CA LYS A 108 13.35 4.26 9.21
C LYS A 108 12.95 2.80 9.21
N VAL A 109 11.79 2.50 8.63
CA VAL A 109 11.30 1.13 8.47
C VAL A 109 10.81 0.89 7.06
N TYR A 110 10.96 -0.36 6.61
CA TYR A 110 10.33 -0.82 5.38
C TYR A 110 8.85 -1.11 5.66
N TYR A 111 7.97 -0.57 4.82
CA TYR A 111 6.54 -0.72 4.95
C TYR A 111 5.94 -1.38 3.71
N LEU A 112 5.45 -2.60 3.89
CA LEU A 112 4.68 -3.33 2.88
C LEU A 112 3.24 -2.82 2.89
N MET A 113 2.87 -2.02 1.90
CA MET A 113 1.56 -1.39 1.81
C MET A 113 0.50 -2.35 1.29
N ALA A 114 0.81 -3.09 0.22
CA ALA A 114 -0.13 -4.01 -0.40
C ALA A 114 0.59 -5.07 -1.24
N VAL A 115 -0.02 -6.25 -1.33
CA VAL A 115 0.30 -7.29 -2.31
C VAL A 115 -0.97 -7.62 -3.06
N ILE A 116 -0.94 -7.51 -4.39
CA ILE A 116 -2.12 -7.60 -5.23
C ILE A 116 -1.81 -8.56 -6.37
N LEU A 117 -2.64 -9.59 -6.55
CA LEU A 117 -2.48 -10.63 -7.55
C LEU A 117 -3.65 -10.64 -8.51
N ALA A 118 -3.39 -10.93 -9.78
CA ALA A 118 -4.46 -11.14 -10.75
C ALA A 118 -5.26 -12.39 -10.35
N PRO A 119 -6.57 -12.49 -10.65
CA PRO A 119 -7.43 -13.54 -10.13
C PRO A 119 -6.91 -14.95 -10.35
N GLN A 120 -6.36 -15.21 -11.54
CA GLN A 120 -5.81 -16.51 -11.92
C GLN A 120 -4.54 -16.94 -11.18
N PHE A 121 -3.89 -16.02 -10.46
CA PHE A 121 -2.70 -16.31 -9.64
C PHE A 121 -2.98 -16.27 -8.14
N ARG A 122 -4.22 -16.02 -7.73
CA ARG A 122 -4.61 -16.10 -6.32
C ARG A 122 -4.53 -17.54 -5.81
N TYR A 123 -4.34 -17.70 -4.50
CA TYR A 123 -4.17 -18.99 -3.84
C TYR A 123 -2.97 -19.82 -4.34
N THR A 124 -1.99 -19.15 -4.95
CA THR A 124 -0.68 -19.72 -5.29
C THR A 124 0.39 -19.17 -4.34
N ASP A 125 1.61 -19.67 -4.47
CA ASP A 125 2.77 -19.16 -3.74
C ASP A 125 3.28 -17.80 -4.26
N LEU A 126 2.63 -17.20 -5.25
CA LEU A 126 3.10 -15.96 -5.88
C LEU A 126 3.10 -14.77 -4.92
N ALA A 127 2.11 -14.67 -4.03
CA ALA A 127 2.09 -13.62 -3.00
C ALA A 127 3.32 -13.74 -2.09
N ASP A 128 3.60 -14.94 -1.60
CA ASP A 128 4.73 -15.22 -0.72
C ASP A 128 6.07 -14.92 -1.42
N LYS A 129 6.22 -15.36 -2.67
CA LYS A 129 7.39 -15.04 -3.50
C LYS A 129 7.58 -13.54 -3.69
N LEU A 130 6.51 -12.79 -3.96
CA LEU A 130 6.58 -11.34 -4.11
C LEU A 130 6.98 -10.65 -2.81
N VAL A 131 6.43 -11.06 -1.67
CA VAL A 131 6.78 -10.50 -0.36
C VAL A 131 8.28 -10.62 -0.10
N HIS A 132 8.86 -11.80 -0.35
CA HIS A 132 10.26 -12.07 -0.06
C HIS A 132 11.24 -11.62 -1.16
N HIS A 133 10.74 -11.30 -2.35
CA HIS A 133 11.58 -10.92 -3.48
C HIS A 133 12.44 -9.69 -3.16
N ASN A 134 13.75 -9.80 -3.35
CA ASN A 134 14.72 -8.72 -3.15
C ASN A 134 14.67 -8.05 -1.77
N MET A 135 14.17 -8.74 -0.74
CA MET A 135 14.20 -8.21 0.63
C MET A 135 15.63 -8.00 1.15
N ASP A 136 16.61 -8.75 0.63
CA ASP A 136 18.02 -8.54 0.93
C ASP A 136 18.52 -7.15 0.46
N GLU A 137 17.99 -6.62 -0.65
CA GLU A 137 18.33 -5.28 -1.16
C GLU A 137 17.76 -4.16 -0.29
N VAL A 138 16.62 -4.43 0.36
CA VAL A 138 15.95 -3.50 1.26
C VAL A 138 16.80 -3.25 2.51
N ILE A 139 17.51 -4.28 3.01
CA ILE A 139 18.38 -4.16 4.19
C ILE A 139 19.49 -3.12 3.97
N TYR A 140 20.05 -3.03 2.75
CA TYR A 140 21.07 -2.03 2.42
C TYR A 140 20.52 -0.61 2.21
N SER A 141 19.20 -0.46 2.18
CA SER A 141 18.50 0.80 1.95
C SER A 141 17.88 1.39 3.23
N LEU A 142 17.92 0.65 4.34
CA LEU A 142 17.50 1.06 5.68
C LEU A 142 18.68 1.68 6.44
#